data_AF-A0A521UEA6-F1
#
_entry.id   AF-A0A521UEA6-F1
#
_cell.length_a   1.000
_cell.length_b   1.000
_cell.length_c   1.000
_cell.angle_alpha   90.00
_cell.angle_beta   90.00
_cell.angle_gamma   90.00
#
_symmetry.space_group_name_H-M   'P 1'
#
loop_
_entity.id
_entity.type
_entity.pdbx_description
1 polymer ?
#
loop_
_entity_poly.entity_id
_entity_poly.type
_entity_poly.pdbx_seq_one_letter_code
_entity_poly.pdbx_strand_id
1 'polypeptide(L)'
;MTRRIFGSFGIKFEHCTRLPQQGGAVALIDLVQRVGGTFLRAGRPNPDPSREINNEGGIWPTDIAHELFPVGERPGLGFVQDGSFVSVGCDISYVDMRRVDAATRNSQTAPLYVDVQRVDAVATGFLRFAELVYPHLCPEYGWLDESGERLYREQDVPARKIAYLFWANFFGPPYVERYGRDFLLGAPGWRVEELSDGGILYVLSPSFVNLWQVAKEKEVLDYFRRKAPGIRPYRRVRDKVLE
;
A
#
# COMPACT_ATOMS: atom_id res chain seq x y z
N MET A 1 -20.14 -10.47 -14.48
CA MET A 1 -20.14 -9.50 -13.38
C MET A 1 -18.91 -8.61 -13.54
N THR A 2 -19.07 -7.37 -14.00
CA THR A 2 -17.94 -6.47 -14.28
C THR A 2 -17.55 -5.78 -12.97
N ARG A 3 -16.43 -6.21 -12.36
CA ARG A 3 -15.94 -5.63 -11.10
C ARG A 3 -15.47 -4.19 -11.36
N ARG A 4 -15.93 -3.25 -10.54
CA ARG A 4 -15.52 -1.84 -10.62
C ARG A 4 -14.23 -1.69 -9.84
N ILE A 5 -13.09 -1.81 -10.51
CA ILE A 5 -11.79 -1.52 -9.90
C ILE A 5 -11.68 0.00 -9.79
N PHE A 6 -11.38 0.50 -8.60
CA PHE A 6 -11.02 1.91 -8.47
C PHE A 6 -9.61 2.09 -9.03
N GLY A 7 -9.45 3.01 -9.97
CA GLY A 7 -8.15 3.40 -10.51
C GLY A 7 -7.25 4.12 -9.49
N SER A 8 -7.45 3.93 -8.18
CA SER A 8 -6.53 4.41 -7.16
C SER A 8 -6.23 3.32 -6.13
N PHE A 9 -4.95 3.14 -5.83
CA PHE A 9 -4.43 2.18 -4.86
C PHE A 9 -3.07 2.63 -4.37
N GLY A 10 -2.59 2.06 -3.28
CA GLY A 10 -1.30 2.42 -2.72
C GLY A 10 -0.78 1.45 -1.69
N ILE A 11 0.53 1.52 -1.47
CA ILE A 11 1.23 0.88 -0.35
C ILE A 11 1.25 1.89 0.79
N LYS A 12 0.95 1.44 2.01
CA LYS A 12 1.18 2.21 3.22
C LYS A 12 2.07 1.39 4.16
N PHE A 13 3.04 2.07 4.76
CA PHE A 13 3.87 1.56 5.84
C PHE A 13 3.65 2.41 7.07
N GLU A 14 3.36 1.75 8.19
CA GLU A 14 3.07 2.38 9.47
C GLU A 14 4.14 2.04 10.49
N HIS A 15 4.45 3.01 11.34
CA HIS A 15 5.44 2.87 12.42
C HIS A 15 6.80 2.41 11.88
N CYS A 16 7.31 3.12 10.86
CA CYS A 16 8.63 2.87 10.26
C CYS A 16 9.73 3.22 11.26
N THR A 17 10.23 2.21 11.98
CA THR A 17 11.19 2.40 13.08
C THR A 17 12.55 2.95 12.65
N ARG A 18 12.87 2.89 11.35
CA ARG A 18 14.11 3.42 10.78
C ARG A 18 13.96 4.80 10.15
N LEU A 19 12.76 5.36 10.09
CA LEU A 19 12.56 6.76 9.71
C LEU A 19 12.51 7.63 10.99
N PRO A 20 13.35 8.67 11.10
CA PRO A 20 13.33 9.54 12.26
C PRO A 20 12.06 10.40 12.26
N GLN A 21 11.58 10.73 13.47
CA GLN A 21 10.44 11.64 13.61
C GLN A 21 10.77 13.03 13.07
N GLN A 22 11.97 13.56 13.36
CA GLN A 22 12.45 14.80 12.75
C GLN A 22 13.32 14.48 11.53
N GLY A 23 13.04 15.13 10.39
CA GLY A 23 13.77 14.89 9.14
C GLY A 23 13.40 13.58 8.44
N GLY A 24 12.33 12.90 8.85
CA GLY A 24 11.88 11.64 8.25
C GLY A 24 11.57 11.76 6.76
N ALA A 25 10.97 12.87 6.31
CA ALA A 25 10.74 13.13 4.88
C ALA A 25 12.05 13.24 4.09
N VAL A 26 13.09 13.88 4.64
CA VAL A 26 14.42 13.94 4.00
C VAL A 26 15.02 12.54 3.91
N ALA A 27 14.98 11.77 5.01
CA ALA A 27 15.47 10.40 5.02
C ALA A 27 14.72 9.48 4.03
N LEU A 28 13.42 9.71 3.83
CA LEU A 28 12.62 9.00 2.84
C LEU A 28 12.99 9.40 1.41
N ILE A 29 13.21 10.69 1.13
CA ILE A 29 13.71 11.17 -0.16
C ILE A 29 15.04 10.50 -0.48
N ASP A 30 15.98 10.54 0.45
CA ASP A 30 17.31 9.94 0.29
C ASP A 30 17.21 8.43 0.07
N LEU A 31 16.30 7.75 0.77
CA LEU A 31 16.03 6.34 0.56
C LEU A 31 15.53 6.08 -0.87
N VAL A 32 14.49 6.80 -1.32
CA VAL A 32 13.91 6.62 -2.65
C VAL A 32 14.96 6.87 -3.73
N GLN A 33 15.78 7.90 -3.60
CA GLN A 33 16.88 8.17 -4.54
C GLN A 33 17.94 7.08 -4.54
N ARG A 34 18.34 6.59 -3.36
CA ARG A 34 19.34 5.50 -3.24
C ARG A 34 18.88 4.20 -3.86
N VAL A 35 17.57 3.90 -3.82
CA VAL A 35 17.03 2.70 -4.46
C VAL A 35 16.73 2.88 -5.96
N GLY A 36 17.09 4.03 -6.56
CA GLY A 36 16.94 4.28 -8.00
C GLY A 36 15.71 5.09 -8.40
N GLY A 37 14.97 5.62 -7.43
CA GLY A 37 13.82 6.49 -7.66
C GLY A 37 14.22 7.89 -8.08
N THR A 38 13.48 8.46 -9.03
CA THR A 38 13.63 9.85 -9.46
C THR A 38 12.36 10.61 -9.09
N PHE A 39 12.49 11.65 -8.25
CA PHE A 39 11.37 12.56 -7.98
C PHE A 39 11.07 13.41 -9.20
N LEU A 40 9.78 13.68 -9.43
CA LEU A 40 9.30 14.45 -10.56
C LEU A 40 8.53 15.68 -10.09
N ARG A 41 8.69 16.77 -10.83
CA ARG A 41 7.87 17.98 -10.72
C ARG A 41 7.33 18.33 -12.10
N ALA A 42 6.01 18.38 -12.24
CA ALA A 42 5.34 18.53 -13.53
C ALA A 42 5.85 17.52 -14.59
N GLY A 43 6.12 16.28 -14.16
CA GLY A 43 6.59 15.19 -15.02
C GLY A 43 8.05 15.26 -15.47
N ARG A 44 8.86 16.17 -14.92
CA ARG A 44 10.30 16.29 -15.19
C ARG A 44 11.10 15.99 -13.93
N PRO A 45 12.35 15.49 -14.03
CA PRO A 45 13.19 15.28 -12.85
C PRO A 45 13.25 16.53 -11.97
N ASN A 46 12.93 16.35 -10.69
CA ASN A 46 13.04 17.38 -9.66
C ASN A 46 14.43 17.26 -9.01
N PRO A 47 15.35 18.22 -9.23
CA PRO A 47 16.69 18.16 -8.68
C PRO A 47 16.73 18.41 -7.16
N ASP A 48 15.66 18.97 -6.59
CA ASP A 48 15.58 19.29 -5.17
C ASP A 48 14.18 18.99 -4.61
N PRO A 49 13.83 17.70 -4.43
CA PRO A 49 12.56 17.28 -3.87
C PRO A 49 12.37 17.70 -2.40
N SER A 50 13.45 18.08 -1.69
CA SER A 50 13.37 18.55 -0.31
C SER A 50 12.55 19.83 -0.15
N ARG A 51 12.41 20.62 -1.23
CA ARG A 51 11.59 21.85 -1.25
C ARG A 51 10.08 21.59 -1.17
N GLU A 52 9.65 20.35 -1.38
CA GLU A 52 8.24 19.97 -1.28
C GLU A 52 7.87 19.58 0.17
N ILE A 53 8.84 19.57 1.10
CA ILE A 53 8.60 19.33 2.52
C ILE A 53 7.91 20.55 3.15
N ASN A 54 6.79 20.31 3.81
CA ASN A 54 6.01 21.35 4.48
C ASN A 54 6.62 21.75 5.84
N ASN A 55 6.04 22.77 6.48
CA ASN A 55 6.52 23.27 7.77
C ASN A 55 6.38 22.25 8.93
N GLU A 56 5.60 21.19 8.73
CA GLU A 56 5.39 20.11 9.70
C GLU A 56 6.38 18.94 9.50
N GLY A 57 7.27 19.03 8.49
CA GLY A 57 8.22 17.98 8.16
C GLY A 57 7.64 16.85 7.30
N GLY A 58 6.39 17.00 6.82
CA GLY A 58 5.71 16.09 5.90
C GLY A 58 6.01 16.39 4.44
N ILE A 59 5.84 15.41 3.54
CA ILE A 59 5.80 15.64 2.10
C ILE A 59 4.46 15.12 1.57
N TRP A 60 3.71 16.00 0.88
CA TRP A 60 2.48 15.60 0.20
C TRP A 60 2.79 14.98 -1.16
N PRO A 61 1.91 14.12 -1.70
CA PRO A 61 2.23 13.19 -2.78
C PRO A 61 3.04 13.86 -3.90
N THR A 62 4.32 13.51 -3.98
CA THR A 62 5.22 13.95 -5.03
C THR A 62 5.47 12.79 -5.97
N ASP A 63 5.25 13.02 -7.27
CA ASP A 63 5.43 12.01 -8.30
C ASP A 63 6.85 11.43 -8.26
N ILE A 64 6.97 10.11 -8.39
CA ILE A 64 8.24 9.41 -8.57
C ILE A 64 8.24 8.61 -9.86
N ALA A 65 9.42 8.44 -10.46
CA ALA A 65 9.69 7.46 -11.50
C ALA A 65 10.64 6.39 -10.96
N HIS A 66 10.43 5.14 -11.34
CA HIS A 66 11.28 4.01 -11.02
C HIS A 66 11.14 2.94 -12.10
N GLU A 67 12.19 2.15 -12.36
CA GLU A 67 12.16 1.06 -13.34
C GLU A 67 11.17 -0.07 -13.03
N LEU A 68 10.68 -0.11 -11.78
CA LEU A 68 9.70 -1.09 -11.32
C LEU A 68 8.27 -0.70 -11.69
N PHE A 69 8.05 0.57 -12.05
CA PHE A 69 6.75 1.05 -12.52
C PHE A 69 6.70 1.03 -14.04
N PRO A 70 5.54 0.71 -14.65
CA PRO A 70 5.38 0.79 -16.10
C PRO A 70 5.71 2.19 -16.65
N VAL A 71 6.24 2.24 -17.87
CA VAL A 71 6.65 3.50 -18.50
C VAL A 71 5.47 4.47 -18.57
N GLY A 72 5.72 5.70 -18.10
CA GLY A 72 4.73 6.78 -18.08
C GLY A 72 3.85 6.79 -16.82
N GLU A 73 3.96 5.80 -15.95
CA GLU A 73 3.30 5.82 -14.65
C GLU A 73 4.11 6.64 -13.65
N ARG A 74 3.38 7.38 -12.81
CA ARG A 74 3.94 8.33 -11.85
C ARG A 74 3.20 8.18 -10.53
N PRO A 75 3.53 7.15 -9.74
CA PRO A 75 2.97 7.07 -8.41
C PRO A 75 3.45 8.25 -7.56
N GLY A 76 2.59 8.75 -6.69
CA GLY A 76 2.91 9.79 -5.72
C GLY A 76 3.46 9.19 -4.43
N LEU A 77 4.54 9.75 -3.90
CA LEU A 77 5.10 9.42 -2.60
C LEU A 77 4.67 10.45 -1.56
N GLY A 78 4.07 10.00 -0.48
CA GLY A 78 3.71 10.79 0.69
C GLY A 78 4.48 10.35 1.95
N PHE A 79 4.72 11.31 2.83
CA PHE A 79 5.20 11.11 4.19
C PHE A 79 4.36 11.94 5.12
N VAL A 80 3.75 11.29 6.11
CA VAL A 80 2.92 11.94 7.11
C VAL A 80 3.56 11.76 8.47
N GLN A 81 3.75 12.89 9.15
CA GLN A 81 4.13 12.95 10.55
C GLN A 81 2.90 13.41 11.33
N ASP A 82 2.15 12.48 11.92
CA ASP A 82 1.00 12.87 12.74
C ASP A 82 1.48 13.40 14.09
N GLY A 83 1.28 14.70 14.31
CA GLY A 83 1.63 15.41 15.55
C GLY A 83 0.80 14.99 16.77
N SER A 84 -0.24 14.17 16.60
CA SER A 84 -1.09 13.73 17.70
C SER A 84 -0.74 12.33 18.25
N PHE A 85 -0.15 11.42 17.47
CA PHE A 85 0.32 10.11 17.98
C PHE A 85 1.44 9.48 17.13
N VAL A 86 2.67 9.47 17.68
CA VAL A 86 3.76 8.45 17.71
C VAL A 86 4.14 7.68 16.42
N SER A 87 3.49 7.88 15.27
CA SER A 87 3.68 7.08 14.07
C SER A 87 4.38 7.86 12.96
N VAL A 88 5.49 7.29 12.50
CA VAL A 88 6.15 7.71 11.26
C VAL A 88 5.71 6.73 10.18
N GLY A 89 5.04 7.25 9.14
CA GLY A 89 4.52 6.43 8.05
C GLY A 89 4.84 7.03 6.69
N CYS A 90 4.94 6.18 5.68
CA CYS A 90 5.00 6.61 4.29
C CYS A 90 3.93 5.89 3.47
N ASP A 91 3.37 6.61 2.51
CA ASP A 91 2.49 6.06 1.51
C ASP A 91 3.09 6.26 0.13
N ILE A 92 2.86 5.29 -0.73
CA ILE A 92 2.99 5.51 -2.16
C ILE A 92 1.61 5.23 -2.72
N SER A 93 1.09 6.14 -3.50
CA SER A 93 -0.24 6.05 -4.07
C SER A 93 -0.19 6.20 -5.58
N TYR A 94 -1.13 5.57 -6.25
CA TYR A 94 -1.34 5.69 -7.68
C TYR A 94 -2.76 6.17 -7.91
N VAL A 95 -2.92 7.09 -8.85
CA VAL A 95 -4.21 7.50 -9.40
C VAL A 95 -4.11 7.42 -10.91
N ASP A 96 -5.00 6.66 -11.53
CA ASP A 96 -5.14 6.62 -12.97
C ASP A 96 -5.68 7.96 -13.48
N MET A 97 -4.75 8.84 -13.87
CA MET A 97 -5.03 10.20 -14.33
C MET A 97 -5.96 10.23 -15.55
N ARG A 98 -6.05 9.14 -16.33
CA ARG A 98 -6.99 9.05 -17.45
C ARG A 98 -8.44 9.03 -16.98
N ARG A 99 -8.70 8.59 -15.74
CA ARG A 99 -10.01 8.72 -15.09
C ARG A 99 -10.29 10.17 -14.68
N VAL A 100 -9.28 10.91 -14.23
CA VAL A 100 -9.42 12.33 -13.87
C VAL A 100 -9.74 13.16 -15.11
N ASP A 101 -9.05 12.90 -16.21
CA ASP A 101 -9.31 13.57 -17.50
C ASP A 101 -10.68 13.22 -18.09
N ALA A 102 -11.15 11.98 -17.94
CA ALA A 102 -12.48 11.56 -18.39
C ALA A 102 -13.61 12.14 -17.53
N ALA A 103 -13.41 12.23 -16.21
CA ALA A 103 -14.39 12.81 -15.28
C ALA A 103 -14.52 14.34 -15.44
N THR A 104 -13.43 15.03 -15.78
CA THR A 104 -13.42 16.48 -16.04
C THR A 104 -13.99 16.84 -17.42
N ARG A 105 -13.90 15.94 -18.40
CA ARG A 105 -14.52 16.10 -19.73
C ARG A 105 -15.91 15.48 -19.81
N ASN A 106 -16.88 16.01 -19.06
CA ASN A 106 -18.34 16.01 -19.28
C ASN A 106 -18.99 14.89 -20.16
N SER A 107 -18.54 13.64 -20.08
CA SER A 107 -19.07 12.53 -20.87
C SER A 107 -19.67 11.50 -19.92
N GLN A 108 -20.96 11.66 -19.66
CA GLN A 108 -21.79 10.73 -18.88
C GLN A 108 -21.92 9.32 -19.49
N THR A 109 -21.12 8.96 -20.50
CA THR A 109 -21.35 7.77 -21.34
C THR A 109 -20.12 6.91 -21.64
N ALA A 110 -18.91 7.28 -21.23
CA ALA A 110 -17.76 6.38 -21.36
C ALA A 110 -17.68 5.49 -20.11
N PRO A 111 -17.85 4.16 -20.21
CA PRO A 111 -17.49 3.30 -19.09
C PRO A 111 -16.00 3.53 -18.84
N LEU A 112 -15.65 3.93 -17.61
CA LEU A 112 -14.28 4.03 -17.14
C LEU A 112 -13.71 2.61 -17.10
N TYR A 113 -13.39 2.04 -18.27
CA TYR A 113 -12.71 0.78 -18.39
C TYR A 113 -11.30 1.00 -17.88
N VAL A 114 -11.08 0.51 -16.66
CA VAL A 114 -9.74 0.37 -16.12
C VAL A 114 -9.06 -0.70 -16.96
N ASP A 115 -7.93 -0.36 -17.58
CA ASP A 115 -7.04 -1.35 -18.17
C ASP A 115 -6.51 -2.23 -17.04
N VAL A 116 -7.14 -3.39 -16.86
CA VAL A 116 -6.86 -4.30 -15.75
C VAL A 116 -5.44 -4.84 -15.82
N GLN A 117 -4.87 -5.00 -17.02
CA GLN A 117 -3.49 -5.44 -17.18
C GLN A 117 -2.52 -4.35 -16.72
N ARG A 118 -2.80 -3.10 -17.09
CA ARG A 118 -2.04 -1.93 -16.62
C ARG A 118 -2.11 -1.79 -15.10
N VAL A 119 -3.31 -1.87 -14.50
CA VAL A 119 -3.44 -1.78 -13.04
C VAL A 119 -2.70 -2.90 -12.33
N ASP A 120 -2.79 -4.13 -12.83
CA ASP A 120 -2.05 -5.26 -12.27
C ASP A 120 -0.53 -5.08 -12.38
N ALA A 121 -0.05 -4.55 -13.50
CA ALA A 121 1.36 -4.24 -13.73
C ALA A 121 1.87 -3.14 -12.78
N VAL A 122 1.08 -2.07 -12.61
CA VAL A 122 1.41 -1.01 -11.65
C VAL A 122 1.42 -1.58 -10.23
N ALA A 123 0.37 -2.29 -9.80
CA ALA A 123 0.31 -2.90 -8.46
C ALA A 123 1.47 -3.89 -8.20
N THR A 124 1.87 -4.66 -9.20
CA THR A 124 3.06 -5.53 -9.13
C THR A 124 4.33 -4.71 -8.95
N GLY A 125 4.47 -3.59 -9.68
CA GLY A 125 5.56 -2.64 -9.49
C GLY A 125 5.61 -2.06 -8.08
N PHE A 126 4.45 -1.72 -7.52
CA PHE A 126 4.32 -1.30 -6.12
C PHE A 126 4.76 -2.35 -5.13
N LEU A 127 4.35 -3.61 -5.31
CA LEU A 127 4.76 -4.70 -4.43
C LEU A 127 6.28 -4.89 -4.45
N ARG A 128 6.90 -4.87 -5.63
CA ARG A 128 8.36 -4.97 -5.77
C ARG A 128 9.09 -3.78 -5.18
N PHE A 129 8.57 -2.57 -5.38
CA PHE A 129 9.15 -1.36 -4.80
C PHE A 129 9.03 -1.37 -3.26
N ALA A 130 7.88 -1.84 -2.74
CA ALA A 130 7.65 -2.02 -1.32
C ALA A 130 8.64 -3.00 -0.69
N GLU A 131 8.89 -4.15 -1.34
CA GLU A 131 9.93 -5.11 -0.92
C GLU A 131 11.33 -4.48 -0.91
N LEU A 132 11.63 -3.63 -1.89
CA LEU A 132 12.92 -2.93 -2.00
C LEU A 132 13.14 -1.92 -0.86
N VAL A 133 12.11 -1.16 -0.48
CA VAL A 133 12.25 -0.16 0.59
C VAL A 133 12.00 -0.72 1.99
N TYR A 134 11.27 -1.83 2.12
CA TYR A 134 10.95 -2.47 3.40
C TYR A 134 12.14 -2.60 4.38
N PRO A 135 13.30 -3.19 4.00
CA PRO A 135 14.41 -3.36 4.94
C PRO A 135 14.99 -2.03 5.43
N HIS A 136 14.75 -0.94 4.71
CA HIS A 136 15.20 0.39 5.12
C HIS A 136 14.19 1.12 6.00
N LEU A 137 12.92 0.71 5.98
CA LEU A 137 11.83 1.33 6.73
C LEU A 137 11.56 0.61 8.06
N CYS A 138 11.67 -0.73 8.09
CA CYS A 138 11.29 -1.59 9.21
C CYS A 138 9.94 -1.19 9.85
N PRO A 139 8.84 -1.24 9.07
CA PRO A 139 7.52 -0.89 9.56
C PRO A 139 6.98 -1.97 10.52
N GLU A 140 6.19 -1.57 11.51
CA GLU A 140 5.44 -2.54 12.32
C GLU A 140 4.34 -3.20 11.49
N TYR A 141 3.74 -2.46 10.56
CA TYR A 141 2.71 -2.95 9.67
C TYR A 141 2.75 -2.23 8.32
N GLY A 142 2.46 -2.95 7.24
CA GLY A 142 2.24 -2.35 5.94
C GLY A 142 1.22 -3.11 5.12
N TRP A 143 0.64 -2.45 4.13
CA TRP A 143 -0.31 -3.07 3.21
C TRP A 143 -0.33 -2.40 1.85
N LEU A 144 -0.78 -3.14 0.84
CA LEU A 144 -1.04 -2.65 -0.51
C LEU A 144 -2.45 -3.04 -0.94
N ASP A 145 -3.29 -2.04 -1.19
CA ASP A 145 -4.66 -2.24 -1.69
C ASP A 145 -5.24 -0.97 -2.32
N GLU A 146 -6.47 -1.05 -2.82
CA GLU A 146 -7.25 0.11 -3.31
C GLU A 146 -7.35 1.22 -2.26
N SER A 147 -7.25 2.47 -2.71
CA SER A 147 -7.37 3.62 -1.84
C SER A 147 -8.85 3.81 -1.48
N GLY A 148 -9.15 3.94 -0.19
CA GLY A 148 -10.52 4.12 0.26
C GLY A 148 -10.70 4.88 1.55
N GLU A 149 -11.75 5.71 1.59
CA GLU A 149 -11.85 6.83 2.52
C GLU A 149 -11.96 6.47 4.01
N ARG A 150 -12.38 5.25 4.42
CA ARG A 150 -12.72 5.02 5.84
C ARG A 150 -12.70 3.57 6.27
N LEU A 151 -11.54 2.92 6.34
CA LEU A 151 -11.54 1.50 6.75
C LEU A 151 -10.46 1.14 7.76
N TYR A 152 -9.31 1.80 7.77
CA TYR A 152 -8.35 1.64 8.87
C TYR A 152 -8.82 2.44 10.09
N ARG A 153 -8.93 1.82 11.26
CA ARG A 153 -9.01 2.60 12.50
C ARG A 153 -7.58 2.88 12.93
N GLU A 154 -7.22 4.14 13.14
CA GLU A 154 -5.88 4.56 13.59
C GLU A 154 -5.37 3.69 14.77
N GLN A 155 -6.27 3.27 15.65
CA GLN A 155 -5.99 2.41 16.79
C GLN A 155 -5.62 0.95 16.47
N ASP A 156 -5.81 0.44 15.26
CA ASP A 156 -5.56 -0.97 14.93
C ASP A 156 -4.05 -1.28 14.82
N VAL A 157 -3.16 -0.34 14.43
CA VAL A 157 -1.68 -0.60 14.38
C VAL A 157 -1.13 -0.62 15.80
N PRO A 158 -1.38 0.39 16.65
CA PRO A 158 -0.92 0.34 18.04
C PRO A 158 -1.44 -0.89 18.79
N ALA A 159 -2.68 -1.32 18.52
CA ALA A 159 -3.25 -2.53 19.09
C ALA A 159 -2.73 -3.83 18.43
N ARG A 160 -1.90 -3.71 17.37
CA ARG A 160 -1.33 -4.79 16.56
C ARG A 160 -2.42 -5.75 16.08
N LYS A 161 -3.52 -5.21 15.60
CA LYS A 161 -4.70 -5.98 15.22
C LYS A 161 -4.74 -6.14 13.70
N ILE A 162 -4.81 -7.38 13.24
CA ILE A 162 -5.13 -7.68 11.84
C ILE A 162 -6.65 -7.52 11.65
N ALA A 163 -7.09 -6.29 11.37
CA ALA A 163 -8.50 -5.96 11.17
C ALA A 163 -8.97 -6.26 9.73
N TYR A 164 -8.07 -6.12 8.75
CA TYR A 164 -8.36 -6.34 7.35
C TYR A 164 -7.29 -7.22 6.70
N LEU A 165 -7.70 -8.01 5.72
CA LEU A 165 -6.80 -8.60 4.74
C LEU A 165 -6.81 -7.75 3.47
N PHE A 166 -5.64 -7.20 3.18
CA PHE A 166 -5.34 -6.49 1.94
C PHE A 166 -4.77 -7.44 0.88
N TRP A 167 -4.57 -6.96 -0.35
CA TRP A 167 -3.93 -7.79 -1.40
C TRP A 167 -2.52 -8.24 -1.00
N ALA A 168 -1.70 -7.31 -0.50
CA ALA A 168 -0.44 -7.63 0.16
C ALA A 168 -0.38 -7.00 1.56
N ASN A 169 0.21 -7.72 2.50
CA ASN A 169 0.34 -7.33 3.90
C ASN A 169 1.79 -7.60 4.32
N PHE A 170 2.39 -6.62 5.00
CA PHE A 170 3.72 -6.70 5.58
C PHE A 170 3.54 -6.72 7.10
N PHE A 171 3.65 -7.89 7.69
CA PHE A 171 3.58 -8.06 9.14
C PHE A 171 4.98 -7.87 9.71
N GLY A 172 5.26 -6.71 10.30
CA GLY A 172 6.54 -6.46 10.96
C GLY A 172 6.74 -7.35 12.20
N PRO A 173 7.94 -7.36 12.78
CA PRO A 173 8.27 -8.20 13.93
C PRO A 173 7.24 -8.15 15.08
N PRO A 174 6.65 -6.99 15.45
CA PRO A 174 5.64 -6.94 16.51
C PRO A 174 4.34 -7.70 16.21
N TYR A 175 3.97 -7.81 14.92
CA TYR A 175 2.83 -8.64 14.50
C TYR A 175 3.22 -10.12 14.51
N VAL A 176 4.44 -10.45 14.09
CA VAL A 176 4.97 -11.82 14.11
C VAL A 176 5.05 -12.36 15.54
N GLU A 177 5.51 -11.55 16.49
CA GLU A 177 5.52 -11.88 17.92
C GLU A 177 4.10 -12.15 18.43
N ARG A 178 3.14 -11.29 18.11
CA ARG A 178 1.76 -11.39 18.59
C ARG A 178 1.01 -12.59 18.01
N TYR A 179 1.11 -12.81 16.71
CA TYR A 179 0.32 -13.84 16.01
C TYR A 179 1.05 -15.17 15.86
N GLY A 180 2.37 -15.16 16.03
CA GLY A 180 3.24 -16.32 15.87
C GLY A 180 3.71 -16.49 14.42
N ARG A 181 5.01 -16.66 14.25
CA ARG A 181 5.68 -16.88 12.96
C ARG A 181 5.06 -18.01 12.16
N ASP A 182 4.92 -19.19 12.75
CA ASP A 182 4.40 -20.38 12.04
C ASP A 182 2.94 -20.20 11.59
N PHE A 183 2.15 -19.43 12.34
CA PHE A 183 0.79 -19.10 11.96
C PHE A 183 0.77 -18.15 10.76
N LEU A 184 1.61 -17.14 10.73
CA LEU A 184 1.64 -16.21 9.59
C LEU A 184 2.24 -16.87 8.34
N LEU A 185 3.32 -17.66 8.48
CA LEU A 185 3.92 -18.40 7.37
C LEU A 185 3.04 -19.53 6.85
N GLY A 186 2.23 -20.14 7.72
CA GLY A 186 1.30 -21.19 7.35
C GLY A 186 -0.02 -20.69 6.76
N ALA A 187 -0.20 -19.38 6.60
CA ALA A 187 -1.43 -18.82 6.07
C ALA A 187 -1.63 -19.20 4.59
N PRO A 188 -2.84 -19.63 4.18
CA PRO A 188 -3.13 -19.88 2.76
C PRO A 188 -3.04 -18.56 2.00
N GLY A 189 -2.29 -18.54 0.91
CA GLY A 189 -2.03 -17.34 0.11
C GLY A 189 -1.27 -17.72 -1.16
N TRP A 190 -1.00 -16.73 -2.02
CA TRP A 190 -0.19 -16.97 -3.21
C TRP A 190 1.30 -16.97 -2.89
N ARG A 191 1.75 -16.04 -2.05
CA ARG A 191 3.14 -15.91 -1.62
C ARG A 191 3.18 -15.54 -0.15
N VAL A 192 3.94 -16.31 0.63
CA VAL A 192 4.15 -16.06 2.05
C VAL A 192 5.62 -16.28 2.36
N GLU A 193 6.32 -15.22 2.74
CA GLU A 193 7.77 -15.19 2.82
C GLU A 193 8.21 -14.47 4.10
N GLU A 194 9.27 -14.96 4.73
CA GLU A 194 9.94 -14.28 5.82
C GLU A 194 10.86 -13.18 5.28
N LEU A 195 10.84 -12.02 5.91
CA LEU A 195 11.62 -10.83 5.56
C LEU A 195 12.88 -10.75 6.42
N SER A 196 13.83 -9.91 5.99
CA SER A 196 15.19 -9.85 6.57
C SER A 196 15.26 -9.50 8.06
N ASP A 197 14.22 -8.89 8.62
CA ASP A 197 14.12 -8.51 10.03
C ASP A 197 13.24 -9.47 10.86
N GLY A 198 12.82 -10.59 10.27
CA GLY A 198 11.88 -11.54 10.88
C GLY A 198 10.41 -11.15 10.70
N GLY A 199 10.12 -10.07 9.95
CA GLY A 199 8.78 -9.78 9.45
C GLY A 199 8.30 -10.82 8.44
N ILE A 200 7.02 -10.75 8.04
CA ILE A 200 6.41 -11.66 7.07
C ILE A 200 5.68 -10.86 5.99
N LEU A 201 6.02 -11.12 4.74
CA LEU A 201 5.24 -10.71 3.58
C LEU A 201 4.18 -11.77 3.29
N TYR A 202 2.93 -11.34 3.25
CA TYR A 202 1.80 -12.16 2.84
C TYR A 202 1.11 -11.52 1.64
N VAL A 203 1.08 -12.23 0.51
CA VAL A 203 0.39 -11.83 -0.72
C VAL A 203 -0.73 -12.81 -1.00
N LEU A 204 -1.94 -12.28 -1.10
CA LEU A 204 -3.15 -13.06 -1.19
C LEU A 204 -3.31 -13.80 -2.53
N SER A 205 -2.99 -13.14 -3.64
CA SER A 205 -3.22 -13.66 -5.00
C SER A 205 -2.13 -13.19 -5.95
N PRO A 206 -1.87 -13.91 -7.06
CA PRO A 206 -0.86 -13.53 -8.05
C PRO A 206 -1.16 -12.22 -8.77
N SER A 207 -2.43 -11.79 -8.75
CA SER A 207 -2.92 -10.59 -9.41
C SER A 207 -3.71 -9.76 -8.42
N PHE A 208 -3.47 -8.45 -8.44
CA PHE A 208 -4.17 -7.41 -7.69
C PHE A 208 -5.61 -7.24 -8.18
N VAL A 209 -5.88 -7.47 -9.47
CA VAL A 209 -7.23 -7.28 -10.04
C VAL A 209 -8.10 -8.53 -9.92
N ASN A 210 -7.48 -9.71 -9.96
CA ASN A 210 -8.17 -11.00 -9.84
C ASN A 210 -8.16 -11.52 -8.41
N LEU A 211 -8.61 -10.69 -7.46
CA LEU A 211 -8.71 -11.11 -6.06
C LEU A 211 -9.87 -12.09 -5.86
N TRP A 212 -9.65 -13.08 -4.99
CA TRP A 212 -10.70 -13.92 -4.41
C TRP A 212 -11.45 -14.83 -5.40
N GLN A 213 -11.04 -16.10 -5.45
CA GLN A 213 -11.99 -17.17 -5.77
C GLN A 213 -12.80 -17.46 -4.49
N VAL A 214 -14.13 -17.53 -4.56
CA VAL A 214 -15.03 -17.60 -3.38
C VAL A 214 -14.61 -18.69 -2.37
N ALA A 215 -14.17 -19.85 -2.84
CA ALA A 215 -13.68 -20.93 -1.98
C ALA A 215 -12.38 -20.56 -1.24
N LYS A 216 -11.43 -19.93 -1.93
CA LYS A 216 -10.15 -19.47 -1.36
C LYS A 216 -10.35 -18.31 -0.38
N GLU A 217 -11.32 -17.43 -0.62
CA GLU A 217 -11.63 -16.35 0.33
C GLU A 217 -12.09 -16.90 1.68
N LYS A 218 -13.02 -17.86 1.67
CA LYS A 218 -13.52 -18.49 2.89
C LYS A 218 -12.38 -19.17 3.65
N GLU A 219 -11.56 -19.96 2.95
CA GLU A 219 -10.41 -20.64 3.53
C GLU A 219 -9.44 -19.67 4.23
N VAL A 220 -9.06 -18.58 3.53
CA VAL A 220 -8.18 -17.55 4.06
C VAL A 220 -8.78 -16.87 5.30
N LEU A 221 -10.04 -16.44 5.22
CA LEU A 221 -10.68 -15.78 6.34
C LEU A 221 -10.85 -16.72 7.54
N ASP A 222 -11.24 -17.96 7.31
CA ASP A 222 -11.38 -18.96 8.38
C ASP A 222 -10.03 -19.25 9.03
N TYR A 223 -8.93 -19.30 8.24
CA TYR A 223 -7.59 -19.43 8.77
C TYR A 223 -7.23 -18.29 9.73
N PHE A 224 -7.37 -17.03 9.27
CA PHE A 224 -7.01 -15.86 10.06
C PHE A 224 -7.90 -15.67 11.27
N ARG A 225 -9.21 -15.98 11.17
CA ARG A 225 -10.18 -15.87 12.28
C ARG A 225 -9.80 -16.69 13.51
N ARG A 226 -8.99 -17.74 13.36
CA ARG A 226 -8.47 -18.53 14.50
C ARG A 226 -7.66 -17.69 15.48
N LYS A 227 -7.00 -16.62 15.03
CA LYS A 227 -6.25 -15.67 15.89
C LYS A 227 -6.70 -14.21 15.76
N ALA A 228 -7.44 -13.86 14.70
CA ALA A 228 -7.97 -12.54 14.42
C ALA A 228 -9.49 -12.65 14.12
N PRO A 229 -10.34 -12.93 15.12
CA PRO A 229 -11.75 -13.27 14.90
C PRO A 229 -12.57 -12.15 14.22
N GLY A 230 -12.15 -10.89 14.35
CA GLY A 230 -12.81 -9.73 13.75
C GLY A 230 -12.34 -9.39 12.33
N ILE A 231 -11.48 -10.19 11.71
CA ILE A 231 -10.86 -9.90 10.42
C ILE A 231 -11.89 -9.86 9.28
N ARG A 232 -11.71 -8.90 8.36
CA ARG A 232 -12.57 -8.70 7.19
C ARG A 232 -11.72 -8.63 5.91
N PRO A 233 -12.22 -9.09 4.76
CA PRO A 233 -11.58 -8.78 3.49
C PRO A 233 -11.75 -7.27 3.19
N TYR A 234 -10.69 -6.58 2.77
CA TYR A 234 -10.76 -5.14 2.52
C TYR A 234 -11.77 -4.78 1.41
N ARG A 235 -11.66 -5.40 0.23
CA ARG A 235 -12.50 -5.05 -0.92
C ARG A 235 -13.98 -5.44 -0.82
N ARG A 236 -14.34 -6.44 -0.01
CA ARG A 236 -15.74 -6.89 0.09
C ARG A 236 -16.63 -5.95 0.92
N VAL A 237 -16.05 -5.08 1.74
CA VAL A 237 -16.80 -4.08 2.51
C VAL A 237 -17.45 -3.04 1.57
N ARG A 238 -16.89 -2.85 0.36
CA ARG A 238 -17.41 -1.91 -0.64
C ARG A 238 -18.46 -2.50 -1.57
N ASP A 239 -18.37 -3.80 -1.88
CA ASP A 239 -19.37 -4.48 -2.72
C ASP A 239 -20.76 -4.53 -2.06
N LYS A 240 -20.86 -4.34 -0.74
CA LYS A 240 -22.13 -4.32 0.01
C LYS A 240 -22.77 -2.94 0.20
N VAL A 241 -22.17 -1.86 -0.32
CA VAL A 241 -22.76 -0.50 -0.24
C VAL A 241 -23.65 -0.20 -1.46
N LEU A 242 -23.87 -1.18 -2.34
CA LEU A 242 -24.69 -1.06 -3.54
C LEU A 242 -25.79 -2.15 -3.66
N GLU A 243 -26.15 -2.79 -2.54
CA GLU A 243 -27.40 -3.57 -2.42
C GLU A 243 -28.46 -2.78 -1.67
#